data_AF-A0A848Z9U9-F1
#
_entry.id   AF-A0A848Z9U9-F1
#
_cell.length_a   1.000
_cell.length_b   1.000
_cell.length_c   1.000
_cell.angle_alpha   90.00
_cell.angle_beta   90.00
_cell.angle_gamma   90.00
#
_symmetry.space_group_name_H-M   'P 1'
#
loop_
_entity.id
_entity.type
_entity.pdbx_description
1 polymer ?
#
loop_
_entity_poly.entity_id
_entity_poly.type
_entity_poly.pdbx_seq_one_letter_code
_entity_poly.pdbx_strand_id
1 'polypeptide(L)'
;MKLLLALLATALAGFAATAAADTTDQKWQTRLVIAKRGAHCVDDPNCFNRYHPDIPAVDRASPGDVLVFHTRDALDSDLRLDSVADDVTAIDLNLVHPMTGPVHIEGAERGDVLAVTLLDIEPDQYGYTVIVPGFGFLRDIYTEPYLVNWRLSRTHAESDQMPGVKVPYEAFMGSVGVLPGQPEVDSWLAREAALGAAGGVALPPQPVGALPSAVCGPQGPARDACLRTIPPRENGGNMDVQQMQVGTTLLLPCFIDGCGLFVGDVHYAQGDGEVSGTAIEMGAVVALTTEIRKGQGAFITGPEVEGGAQIKDMEPSRFYQTIGLPLKAAGEVPTQHAYLNGEKIGNLTNLSEDLTLAARDALIKMIGYIQREHGLDAEQAYILASVAVDLRVGQVVDVPNYIVTAVLNEDVFEE
;
A
#
# COMPACT_ATOMS: atom_id res chain seq x y z
N MET A 1 -28.74 62.17 -64.06
CA MET A 1 -29.88 61.50 -64.73
C MET A 1 -30.05 60.14 -64.07
N LYS A 2 -31.23 59.89 -63.50
CA LYS A 2 -31.59 58.69 -62.71
C LYS A 2 -31.58 57.42 -63.57
N LEU A 3 -31.23 56.29 -62.98
CA LEU A 3 -31.98 55.00 -62.92
C LEU A 3 -31.00 53.92 -62.37
N LEU A 4 -31.10 53.52 -61.10
CA LEU A 4 -31.86 52.35 -60.58
C LEU A 4 -31.81 51.08 -61.44
N LEU A 5 -31.17 50.04 -60.91
CA LEU A 5 -31.50 48.59 -60.89
C LEU A 5 -30.21 47.87 -60.42
N ALA A 6 -30.16 46.83 -59.59
CA ALA A 6 -31.13 46.08 -58.81
C ALA A 6 -30.35 45.38 -57.67
N LEU A 7 -31.00 45.16 -56.53
CA LEU A 7 -30.50 44.36 -55.41
C LEU A 7 -30.22 42.91 -55.86
N LEU A 8 -29.01 42.41 -55.58
CA LEU A 8 -28.77 40.98 -55.41
C LEU A 8 -28.29 40.77 -53.96
N ALA A 9 -29.24 40.58 -53.04
CA ALA A 9 -28.93 40.09 -51.71
C ALA A 9 -28.70 38.58 -51.82
N THR A 10 -27.44 38.16 -51.99
CA THR A 10 -27.05 36.76 -51.83
C THR A 10 -27.19 36.41 -50.35
N ALA A 11 -28.30 35.75 -50.01
CA ALA A 11 -28.44 35.03 -48.76
C ALA A 11 -27.44 33.86 -48.77
N LEU A 12 -26.22 34.09 -48.26
CA LEU A 12 -25.42 32.99 -47.75
C LEU A 12 -26.11 32.52 -46.47
N ALA A 13 -27.06 31.59 -46.61
CA ALA A 13 -27.33 30.63 -45.55
C ALA A 13 -26.08 29.75 -45.44
N GLY A 14 -25.04 30.28 -44.78
CA GLY A 14 -23.93 29.48 -44.33
C GLY A 14 -24.50 28.48 -43.35
N PHE A 15 -24.69 27.24 -43.81
CA PHE A 15 -24.80 26.10 -42.94
C PHE A 15 -23.58 26.15 -42.03
N ALA A 16 -23.77 26.60 -40.79
CA ALA A 16 -22.86 26.29 -39.71
C ALA A 16 -22.98 24.78 -39.51
N ALA A 17 -22.29 24.01 -40.36
CA ALA A 17 -21.98 22.63 -40.05
C ALA A 17 -21.11 22.72 -38.81
N THR A 18 -21.71 22.45 -37.65
CA THR A 18 -20.97 22.14 -36.44
C THR A 18 -20.12 20.93 -36.79
N ALA A 19 -18.84 21.15 -37.08
CA ALA A 19 -17.89 20.07 -37.21
C ALA A 19 -17.81 19.40 -35.83
N ALA A 20 -18.51 18.28 -35.67
CA ALA A 20 -18.35 17.43 -34.51
C ALA A 20 -17.04 16.67 -34.70
N ALA A 21 -15.99 17.13 -34.02
CA ALA A 21 -14.75 16.37 -33.87
C ALA A 21 -14.96 15.36 -32.73
N ASP A 22 -15.77 14.33 -32.99
CA ASP A 22 -15.89 13.18 -32.09
C ASP A 22 -14.92 12.09 -32.58
N THR A 23 -13.89 11.82 -31.79
CA THR A 23 -12.86 10.81 -32.08
C THR A 23 -12.96 9.60 -31.16
N THR A 24 -14.11 9.38 -30.51
CA THR A 24 -14.33 8.29 -29.53
C THR A 24 -14.15 6.89 -30.15
N ASP A 25 -14.25 6.77 -31.47
CA ASP A 25 -14.03 5.54 -32.23
C ASP A 25 -12.53 5.22 -32.48
N GLN A 26 -11.63 6.19 -32.27
CA GLN A 26 -10.19 6.01 -32.47
C GLN A 26 -9.58 5.25 -31.28
N LYS A 27 -9.53 3.92 -31.38
CA LYS A 27 -8.94 3.03 -30.37
C LYS A 27 -7.65 2.42 -30.91
N TRP A 28 -6.53 2.67 -30.22
CA TRP A 28 -5.22 2.11 -30.56
C TRP A 28 -4.57 1.34 -29.39
N GLN A 29 -4.99 1.60 -28.15
CA GLN A 29 -4.54 0.87 -26.97
C GLN A 29 -5.53 -0.25 -26.60
N THR A 30 -5.00 -1.43 -26.34
CA THR A 30 -5.75 -2.49 -25.65
C THR A 30 -5.84 -2.15 -24.17
N ARG A 31 -7.05 -2.19 -23.62
CA ARG A 31 -7.31 -1.97 -22.20
C ARG A 31 -8.00 -3.20 -21.61
N LEU A 32 -7.37 -3.84 -20.63
CA LEU A 32 -7.96 -4.94 -19.88
C LEU A 32 -8.45 -4.40 -18.53
N VAL A 33 -9.74 -4.55 -18.23
CA VAL A 33 -10.33 -4.09 -16.97
C VAL A 33 -10.67 -5.29 -16.09
N ILE A 34 -9.98 -5.40 -14.96
CA ILE A 34 -10.23 -6.39 -13.91
C ILE A 34 -11.16 -5.71 -12.90
N ALA A 35 -12.45 -5.72 -13.22
CA ALA A 35 -13.46 -5.01 -12.45
C ALA A 35 -13.80 -5.73 -11.13
N LYS A 36 -13.93 -4.94 -10.06
CA LYS A 36 -14.47 -5.34 -8.76
C LYS A 36 -15.94 -5.74 -8.89
N ARG A 37 -16.35 -6.84 -8.28
CA ARG A 37 -17.74 -7.34 -8.28
C ARG A 37 -18.19 -7.71 -6.87
N GLY A 38 -19.46 -7.46 -6.56
CA GLY A 38 -20.02 -7.80 -5.26
C GLY A 38 -19.54 -6.89 -4.12
N ALA A 39 -20.08 -7.10 -2.92
CA ALA A 39 -19.82 -6.24 -1.78
C ALA A 39 -18.44 -6.54 -1.16
N HIS A 40 -18.09 -7.82 -1.02
CA HIS A 40 -16.82 -8.26 -0.42
C HIS A 40 -16.01 -9.13 -1.39
N CYS A 41 -14.75 -9.39 -1.04
CA CYS A 41 -13.83 -10.24 -1.81
C CYS A 41 -14.41 -11.64 -2.07
N VAL A 42 -15.17 -12.20 -1.12
CA VAL A 42 -15.83 -13.52 -1.28
C VAL A 42 -16.88 -13.55 -2.40
N ASP A 43 -17.45 -12.38 -2.74
CA ASP A 43 -18.43 -12.24 -3.81
C ASP A 43 -17.78 -11.96 -5.18
N ASP A 44 -16.46 -11.81 -5.20
CA ASP A 44 -15.70 -11.34 -6.35
C ASP A 44 -14.81 -12.44 -6.93
N PRO A 45 -15.10 -12.97 -8.13
CA PRO A 45 -14.26 -13.98 -8.76
C PRO A 45 -12.87 -13.46 -9.15
N ASN A 46 -12.68 -12.14 -9.16
CA ASN A 46 -11.40 -11.49 -9.44
C ASN A 46 -10.58 -11.23 -8.16
N CYS A 47 -11.11 -11.60 -6.98
CA CYS A 47 -10.48 -11.33 -5.71
C CYS A 47 -9.98 -12.60 -5.01
N PHE A 48 -8.84 -12.49 -4.35
CA PHE A 48 -8.24 -13.55 -3.55
C PHE A 48 -7.44 -12.95 -2.38
N ASN A 49 -7.15 -13.72 -1.32
CA ASN A 49 -6.47 -13.18 -0.13
C ASN A 49 -5.38 -14.10 0.43
N ARG A 50 -4.84 -14.98 -0.41
CA ARG A 50 -3.73 -15.88 -0.08
C ARG A 50 -2.78 -16.01 -1.26
N TYR A 51 -1.51 -16.30 -1.00
CA TYR A 51 -0.58 -16.66 -2.08
C TYR A 51 -0.40 -18.18 -2.17
N HIS A 52 -0.58 -18.72 -3.37
CA HIS A 52 -0.25 -20.09 -3.73
C HIS A 52 -0.12 -20.22 -5.27
N PRO A 53 0.82 -21.01 -5.82
CA PRO A 53 1.00 -21.18 -7.27
C PRO A 53 -0.24 -21.72 -7.99
N ASP A 54 -1.07 -22.52 -7.30
CA ASP A 54 -2.26 -23.15 -7.89
C ASP A 54 -3.47 -22.20 -8.03
N ILE A 55 -3.35 -20.94 -7.59
CA ILE A 55 -4.42 -19.95 -7.76
C ILE A 55 -4.54 -19.63 -9.26
N PRO A 56 -5.70 -19.87 -9.90
CA PRO A 56 -5.85 -19.66 -11.32
C PRO A 56 -5.81 -18.16 -11.66
N ALA A 57 -5.22 -17.84 -12.81
CA ALA A 57 -5.34 -16.49 -13.35
C ALA A 57 -6.80 -16.17 -13.71
N VAL A 58 -7.22 -14.95 -13.40
CA VAL A 58 -8.59 -14.47 -13.65
C VAL A 58 -8.73 -13.91 -15.07
N ASP A 59 -7.62 -13.49 -15.65
CA ASP A 59 -7.54 -13.01 -17.04
C ASP A 59 -6.09 -13.09 -17.58
N ARG A 60 -5.91 -12.73 -18.85
CA ARG A 60 -4.63 -12.79 -19.57
C ARG A 60 -4.38 -11.46 -20.29
N ALA A 61 -3.14 -10.96 -20.24
CA ALA A 61 -2.74 -9.72 -20.90
C ALA A 61 -1.43 -9.90 -21.67
N SER A 62 -1.24 -9.11 -22.72
CA SER A 62 0.05 -9.01 -23.41
C SER A 62 0.90 -7.89 -22.79
N PRO A 63 2.24 -8.00 -22.79
CA PRO A 63 3.10 -6.88 -22.45
C PRO A 63 2.75 -5.63 -23.29
N GLY A 64 2.73 -4.46 -22.66
CA GLY A 64 2.35 -3.19 -23.26
C GLY A 64 0.84 -2.91 -23.29
N ASP A 65 -0.02 -3.87 -22.95
CA ASP A 65 -1.44 -3.58 -22.69
C ASP A 65 -1.56 -2.64 -21.47
N VAL A 66 -2.65 -1.87 -21.42
CA VAL A 66 -3.02 -1.14 -20.21
C VAL A 66 -3.95 -2.02 -19.37
N LEU A 67 -3.50 -2.41 -18.19
CA LEU A 67 -4.28 -3.17 -17.23
C LEU A 67 -4.89 -2.19 -16.21
N VAL A 68 -6.18 -2.37 -15.92
CA VAL A 68 -6.93 -1.53 -15.00
C VAL A 68 -7.53 -2.41 -13.91
N PHE A 69 -6.99 -2.32 -12.70
CA PHE A 69 -7.43 -3.08 -11.52
C PHE A 69 -8.37 -2.23 -10.69
N HIS A 70 -9.57 -2.72 -10.41
CA HIS A 70 -10.48 -2.10 -9.45
C HIS A 70 -10.27 -2.78 -8.11
N THR A 71 -9.63 -2.10 -7.16
CA THR A 71 -9.23 -2.67 -5.88
C THR A 71 -10.25 -2.40 -4.77
N ARG A 72 -10.09 -3.15 -3.69
CA ARG A 72 -10.79 -3.00 -2.42
C ARG A 72 -9.82 -2.38 -1.41
N ASP A 73 -10.35 -1.80 -0.34
CA ASP A 73 -9.53 -1.40 0.79
C ASP A 73 -8.91 -2.62 1.49
N ALA A 74 -7.86 -2.37 2.26
CA ALA A 74 -7.04 -3.36 2.97
C ALA A 74 -7.84 -4.39 3.78
N LEU A 75 -8.93 -3.94 4.41
CA LEU A 75 -9.68 -4.71 5.39
C LEU A 75 -10.90 -5.44 4.82
N ASP A 76 -11.23 -5.25 3.53
CA ASP A 76 -12.48 -5.73 2.91
C ASP A 76 -13.72 -5.35 3.76
N SER A 77 -13.66 -4.17 4.37
CA SER A 77 -14.52 -3.77 5.49
C SER A 77 -15.80 -3.05 5.07
N ASP A 78 -16.74 -2.91 6.01
CA ASP A 78 -17.96 -2.11 5.85
C ASP A 78 -17.81 -0.66 6.36
N LEU A 79 -16.57 -0.22 6.58
CA LEU A 79 -16.29 1.11 7.13
C LEU A 79 -16.77 2.22 6.17
N ARG A 80 -17.24 3.32 6.75
CA ARG A 80 -17.79 4.49 6.05
C ARG A 80 -17.60 5.74 6.90
N LEU A 81 -17.93 6.92 6.36
CA LEU A 81 -17.70 8.21 7.00
C LEU A 81 -18.34 8.38 8.41
N ASP A 82 -19.36 7.60 8.74
CA ASP A 82 -20.00 7.58 10.07
C ASP A 82 -19.58 6.40 10.96
N SER A 83 -18.59 5.61 10.53
CA SER A 83 -18.00 4.54 11.34
C SER A 83 -17.28 5.07 12.56
N VAL A 84 -17.25 4.26 13.61
CA VAL A 84 -16.67 4.59 14.92
C VAL A 84 -15.61 3.58 15.32
N ALA A 85 -14.82 3.90 16.35
CA ALA A 85 -13.76 3.03 16.85
C ALA A 85 -14.24 1.60 17.21
N ASP A 86 -15.47 1.44 17.71
CA ASP A 86 -16.04 0.13 18.02
C ASP A 86 -16.18 -0.77 16.78
N ASP A 87 -16.41 -0.19 15.60
CA ASP A 87 -16.52 -0.94 14.34
C ASP A 87 -15.18 -1.61 13.97
N VAL A 88 -14.05 -1.02 14.38
CA VAL A 88 -12.71 -1.59 14.16
C VAL A 88 -12.55 -2.94 14.86
N THR A 89 -13.20 -3.12 16.01
CA THR A 89 -13.12 -4.37 16.79
C THR A 89 -13.84 -5.55 16.12
N ALA A 90 -14.74 -5.27 15.17
CA ALA A 90 -15.49 -6.29 14.44
C ALA A 90 -14.75 -6.80 13.19
N ILE A 91 -13.61 -6.19 12.84
CA ILE A 91 -12.88 -6.49 11.61
C ILE A 91 -12.17 -7.84 11.72
N ASP A 92 -12.43 -8.73 10.75
CA ASP A 92 -11.73 -10.01 10.65
C ASP A 92 -10.41 -9.85 9.87
N LEU A 93 -9.32 -9.62 10.61
CA LEU A 93 -7.97 -9.51 10.05
C LEU A 93 -7.50 -10.76 9.31
N ASN A 94 -8.23 -11.88 9.38
CA ASN A 94 -7.90 -13.06 8.59
C ASN A 94 -8.29 -12.93 7.11
N LEU A 95 -9.21 -12.01 6.78
CA LEU A 95 -9.61 -11.71 5.41
C LEU A 95 -8.59 -10.82 4.68
N VAL A 96 -7.77 -10.11 5.45
CA VAL A 96 -6.72 -9.19 5.00
C VAL A 96 -5.55 -9.92 4.32
N HIS A 97 -4.97 -9.37 3.26
CA HIS A 97 -5.44 -8.30 2.36
C HIS A 97 -6.17 -8.90 1.15
N PRO A 98 -7.32 -8.34 0.70
CA PRO A 98 -7.98 -8.72 -0.55
C PRO A 98 -7.22 -8.17 -1.77
N MET A 99 -6.74 -9.05 -2.63
CA MET A 99 -6.00 -8.73 -3.86
C MET A 99 -6.87 -8.90 -5.09
N THR A 100 -6.74 -7.99 -6.06
CA THR A 100 -7.36 -8.10 -7.38
C THR A 100 -6.40 -8.77 -8.35
N GLY A 101 -6.84 -9.84 -9.02
CA GLY A 101 -6.02 -10.68 -9.90
C GLY A 101 -6.15 -12.16 -9.55
N PRO A 102 -5.14 -13.01 -9.86
CA PRO A 102 -3.91 -12.70 -10.58
C PRO A 102 -4.13 -12.67 -12.11
N VAL A 103 -3.37 -11.83 -12.82
CA VAL A 103 -3.38 -11.73 -14.28
C VAL A 103 -2.15 -12.45 -14.85
N HIS A 104 -2.37 -13.30 -15.84
CA HIS A 104 -1.29 -13.99 -16.55
C HIS A 104 -0.74 -13.09 -17.66
N ILE A 105 0.57 -12.83 -17.66
CA ILE A 105 1.23 -12.02 -18.68
C ILE A 105 1.82 -12.92 -19.77
N GLU A 106 1.31 -12.80 -20.98
CA GLU A 106 1.72 -13.65 -22.10
C GLU A 106 3.21 -13.56 -22.40
N GLY A 107 3.86 -14.73 -22.48
CA GLY A 107 5.28 -14.85 -22.80
C GLY A 107 6.24 -14.57 -21.64
N ALA A 108 5.75 -14.24 -20.44
CA ALA A 108 6.60 -14.16 -19.26
C ALA A 108 6.85 -15.56 -18.70
N GLU A 109 8.08 -15.86 -18.28
CA GLU A 109 8.49 -17.18 -17.81
C GLU A 109 9.15 -17.06 -16.43
N ARG A 110 9.19 -18.16 -15.67
CA ARG A 110 9.99 -18.21 -14.43
C ARG A 110 11.44 -17.79 -14.71
N GLY A 111 11.97 -16.87 -13.91
CA GLY A 111 13.33 -16.32 -14.06
C GLY A 111 13.41 -15.06 -14.93
N ASP A 112 12.30 -14.62 -15.53
CA ASP A 112 12.17 -13.26 -16.04
C ASP A 112 11.89 -12.27 -14.90
N VAL A 113 11.94 -10.98 -15.22
CA VAL A 113 11.40 -9.91 -14.38
C VAL A 113 10.23 -9.26 -15.12
N LEU A 114 9.12 -9.10 -14.41
CA LEU A 114 7.99 -8.29 -14.85
C LEU A 114 8.21 -6.86 -14.38
N ALA A 115 8.46 -5.96 -15.32
CA ALA A 115 8.51 -4.52 -15.05
C ALA A 115 7.08 -3.96 -15.14
N VAL A 116 6.59 -3.40 -14.05
CA VAL A 116 5.22 -2.91 -13.86
C VAL A 116 5.27 -1.40 -13.70
N THR A 117 4.85 -0.64 -14.71
CA THR A 117 4.82 0.82 -14.66
C THR A 117 3.44 1.30 -14.22
N LEU A 118 3.40 2.07 -13.12
CA LEU A 118 2.16 2.67 -12.60
C LEU A 118 1.78 3.91 -13.44
N LEU A 119 0.57 3.91 -14.00
CA LEU A 119 0.11 4.95 -14.94
C LEU A 119 -0.85 5.97 -14.30
N ASP A 120 -1.79 5.51 -13.48
CA ASP A 120 -2.73 6.36 -12.74
C ASP A 120 -3.31 5.58 -11.56
N ILE A 121 -3.72 6.31 -10.53
CA ILE A 121 -4.57 5.80 -9.45
C ILE A 121 -5.76 6.77 -9.36
N GLU A 122 -6.96 6.23 -9.44
CA GLU A 122 -8.18 6.98 -9.11
C GLU A 122 -8.63 6.55 -7.71
N PRO A 123 -8.57 7.44 -6.71
CA PRO A 123 -9.00 7.11 -5.36
C PRO A 123 -10.52 6.99 -5.29
N ASP A 124 -11.04 6.08 -4.46
CA ASP A 124 -12.41 6.19 -3.97
C ASP A 124 -12.55 7.50 -3.15
N GLN A 125 -13.78 7.89 -2.82
CA GLN A 125 -14.05 9.15 -2.10
C GLN A 125 -13.94 9.04 -0.58
N TYR A 126 -13.71 7.83 -0.08
CA TYR A 126 -13.62 7.50 1.34
C TYR A 126 -12.38 6.66 1.58
N GLY A 127 -11.70 6.96 2.69
CA GLY A 127 -10.65 6.10 3.23
C GLY A 127 -10.62 6.18 4.75
N TYR A 128 -9.77 5.37 5.35
CA TYR A 128 -9.63 5.30 6.80
C TYR A 128 -8.19 5.09 7.23
N THR A 129 -7.90 5.46 8.48
CA THR A 129 -6.71 5.02 9.20
C THR A 129 -7.16 4.51 10.55
N VAL A 130 -6.66 3.36 10.98
CA VAL A 130 -7.06 2.71 12.22
C VAL A 130 -5.88 2.40 13.14
N ILE A 131 -6.19 2.34 14.43
CA ILE A 131 -5.40 1.65 15.43
C ILE A 131 -6.13 0.34 15.74
N VAL A 132 -5.49 -0.78 15.44
CA VAL A 132 -6.02 -2.11 15.78
C VAL A 132 -5.29 -2.62 17.03
N PRO A 133 -5.99 -2.92 18.13
CA PRO A 133 -5.36 -3.41 19.36
C PRO A 133 -4.42 -4.61 19.12
N GLY A 134 -3.18 -4.48 19.59
CA GLY A 134 -2.16 -5.52 19.43
C GLY A 134 -1.43 -5.52 18.08
N PHE A 135 -1.71 -4.56 17.21
CA PHE A 135 -1.04 -4.36 15.92
C PHE A 135 -0.46 -2.95 15.78
N GLY A 136 0.53 -2.78 14.90
CA GLY A 136 1.27 -1.53 14.73
C GLY A 136 2.58 -1.45 15.52
N PHE A 137 3.32 -0.37 15.27
CA PHE A 137 4.69 -0.17 15.75
C PHE A 137 4.75 0.16 17.23
N LEU A 138 3.80 0.96 17.74
CA LEU A 138 3.62 1.33 19.15
C LEU A 138 2.41 0.63 19.80
N ARG A 139 2.11 -0.61 19.40
CA ARG A 139 1.00 -1.44 19.90
C ARG A 139 0.97 -1.68 21.41
N ASP A 140 2.08 -1.40 22.10
CA ASP A 140 2.22 -1.48 23.55
C ASP A 140 1.83 -0.17 24.28
N ILE A 141 1.73 0.94 23.54
CA ILE A 141 1.31 2.25 24.03
C ILE A 141 -0.15 2.53 23.64
N TYR A 142 -0.49 2.23 22.38
CA TYR A 142 -1.83 2.42 21.83
C TYR A 142 -2.57 1.09 21.80
N THR A 143 -3.29 0.80 22.88
CA THR A 143 -3.92 -0.51 23.11
C THR A 143 -5.41 -0.54 22.82
N GLU A 144 -6.03 0.62 22.66
CA GLU A 144 -7.46 0.76 22.38
C GLU A 144 -7.70 1.00 20.89
N PRO A 145 -8.85 0.55 20.35
CA PRO A 145 -9.19 0.80 18.97
C PRO A 145 -9.40 2.30 18.73
N TYR A 146 -8.95 2.77 17.57
CA TYR A 146 -9.21 4.14 17.12
C TYR A 146 -9.37 4.16 15.60
N LEU A 147 -10.11 5.14 15.10
CA LEU A 147 -10.43 5.29 13.68
C LEU A 147 -10.45 6.76 13.32
N VAL A 148 -9.82 7.12 12.21
CA VAL A 148 -10.06 8.37 11.50
C VAL A 148 -10.65 8.06 10.13
N ASN A 149 -11.80 8.67 9.85
CA ASN A 149 -12.48 8.61 8.56
C ASN A 149 -12.04 9.80 7.69
N TRP A 150 -11.62 9.52 6.47
CA TRP A 150 -11.11 10.51 5.52
C TRP A 150 -12.06 10.71 4.34
N ARG A 151 -12.30 11.97 3.98
CA ARG A 151 -12.85 12.34 2.67
C ARG A 151 -11.70 12.53 1.70
N LEU A 152 -11.75 11.83 0.57
CA LEU A 152 -10.64 11.78 -0.38
C LEU A 152 -10.97 12.59 -1.65
N SER A 153 -9.98 13.29 -2.16
CA SER A 153 -10.01 13.98 -3.46
C SER A 153 -8.75 13.67 -4.26
N ARG A 154 -8.61 14.16 -5.49
CA ARG A 154 -7.33 14.04 -6.24
C ARG A 154 -6.25 15.04 -5.78
N THR A 155 -6.43 15.71 -4.65
CA THR A 155 -5.50 16.75 -4.17
C THR A 155 -5.11 16.56 -2.71
N HIS A 156 -6.07 16.24 -1.85
CA HIS A 156 -5.84 15.99 -0.43
C HIS A 156 -6.95 15.13 0.18
N ALA A 157 -6.61 14.48 1.29
CA ALA A 157 -7.52 13.87 2.24
C ALA A 157 -7.74 14.81 3.42
N GLU A 158 -8.98 14.87 3.91
CA GLU A 158 -9.37 15.66 5.08
C GLU A 158 -10.35 14.89 5.98
N SER A 159 -10.41 15.23 7.26
CA SER A 159 -11.32 14.61 8.22
C SER A 159 -11.91 15.64 9.17
N ASP A 160 -13.21 15.53 9.46
CA ASP A 160 -13.86 16.33 10.52
C ASP A 160 -13.30 16.00 11.91
N GLN A 161 -12.65 14.84 12.07
CA GLN A 161 -12.01 14.42 13.31
C GLN A 161 -10.68 15.14 13.55
N MET A 162 -10.03 15.66 12.51
CA MET A 162 -8.77 16.40 12.59
C MET A 162 -8.86 17.70 11.76
N PRO A 163 -9.68 18.68 12.20
CA PRO A 163 -9.90 19.91 11.45
C PRO A 163 -8.60 20.70 11.27
N GLY A 164 -8.36 21.20 10.06
CA GLY A 164 -7.14 21.93 9.69
C GLY A 164 -5.99 21.03 9.21
N VAL A 165 -6.18 19.70 9.18
CA VAL A 165 -5.25 18.75 8.57
C VAL A 165 -5.70 18.39 7.16
N LYS A 166 -4.80 18.55 6.19
CA LYS A 166 -4.97 18.15 4.79
C LYS A 166 -3.77 17.34 4.31
N VAL A 167 -3.94 16.03 4.23
CA VAL A 167 -2.87 15.12 3.78
C VAL A 167 -2.82 15.11 2.26
N PRO A 168 -1.69 15.47 1.61
CA PRO A 168 -1.57 15.49 0.15
C PRO A 168 -1.87 14.12 -0.49
N TYR A 169 -2.33 14.17 -1.74
CA TYR A 169 -2.52 12.97 -2.55
C TYR A 169 -1.17 12.41 -3.02
N GLU A 170 -0.68 11.37 -2.36
CA GLU A 170 0.63 10.75 -2.60
C GLU A 170 0.49 9.23 -2.79
N ALA A 171 -0.53 8.82 -3.55
CA ALA A 171 -0.99 7.44 -3.58
C ALA A 171 -0.04 6.46 -4.28
N PHE A 172 -0.04 5.23 -3.79
CA PHE A 172 0.73 4.11 -4.30
C PHE A 172 0.02 2.78 -4.00
N MET A 173 0.56 1.68 -4.56
CA MET A 173 0.06 0.34 -4.28
C MET A 173 0.81 -0.22 -3.06
N GLY A 174 0.18 -0.31 -1.89
CA GLY A 174 0.74 -0.97 -0.70
C GLY A 174 1.05 -2.44 -0.98
N SER A 175 0.12 -3.12 -1.68
CA SER A 175 0.28 -4.49 -2.12
C SER A 175 0.26 -4.66 -3.65
N VAL A 176 1.44 -4.97 -4.21
CA VAL A 176 1.60 -5.31 -5.63
C VAL A 176 2.65 -6.40 -5.76
N GLY A 177 2.38 -7.41 -6.57
CA GLY A 177 3.27 -8.55 -6.65
C GLY A 177 2.92 -9.56 -7.73
N VAL A 178 3.67 -10.65 -7.73
CA VAL A 178 3.49 -11.80 -8.62
C VAL A 178 3.26 -13.07 -7.78
N LEU A 179 2.60 -14.09 -8.33
CA LEU A 179 2.39 -15.33 -7.62
C LEU A 179 3.73 -16.06 -7.36
N PRO A 180 3.91 -16.68 -6.18
CA PRO A 180 5.07 -17.50 -5.91
C PRO A 180 5.00 -18.84 -6.65
N GLY A 181 6.16 -19.46 -6.84
CA GLY A 181 6.26 -20.88 -7.20
C GLY A 181 6.33 -21.77 -5.97
N GLN A 182 6.25 -23.09 -6.17
CA GLN A 182 6.37 -24.05 -5.07
C GLN A 182 7.66 -23.92 -4.24
N PRO A 183 8.86 -23.71 -4.85
CA PRO A 183 10.09 -23.55 -4.07
C PRO A 183 10.05 -22.35 -3.10
N GLU A 184 9.40 -21.27 -3.53
CA GLU A 184 9.23 -20.06 -2.73
C GLU A 184 8.25 -20.34 -1.58
N VAL A 185 7.10 -20.95 -1.87
CA VAL A 185 6.12 -21.37 -0.84
C VAL A 185 6.78 -22.24 0.24
N ASP A 186 7.53 -23.27 -0.15
CA ASP A 186 8.20 -24.18 0.78
C ASP A 186 9.20 -23.44 1.67
N SER A 187 10.00 -22.54 1.08
CA SER A 187 11.01 -21.75 1.80
C SER A 187 10.37 -20.80 2.82
N TRP A 188 9.31 -20.11 2.40
CA TRP A 188 8.63 -19.10 3.21
C TRP A 188 7.87 -19.73 4.38
N LEU A 189 7.15 -20.83 4.15
CA LEU A 189 6.52 -21.60 5.22
C LEU A 189 7.54 -22.09 6.23
N ALA A 190 8.67 -22.63 5.77
CA ALA A 190 9.70 -23.15 6.66
C ALA A 190 10.29 -22.07 7.58
N ARG A 191 10.68 -20.91 7.02
CA ARG A 191 11.31 -19.83 7.81
C ARG A 191 10.34 -19.13 8.75
N GLU A 192 9.08 -18.95 8.33
CA GLU A 192 8.05 -18.30 9.16
C GLU A 192 7.56 -19.24 10.28
N ALA A 193 7.41 -20.53 9.99
CA ALA A 193 7.12 -21.52 11.03
C ALA A 193 8.25 -21.63 12.07
N ALA A 194 9.51 -21.57 11.62
CA ALA A 194 10.66 -21.57 12.52
C ALA A 194 10.68 -20.31 13.42
N LEU A 195 10.37 -19.14 12.88
CA LEU A 195 10.24 -17.90 13.65
C LEU A 195 9.11 -18.00 14.69
N GLY A 196 7.94 -18.48 14.28
CA GLY A 196 6.80 -18.70 15.19
C GLY A 196 7.13 -19.69 16.31
N ALA A 197 7.84 -20.78 15.99
CA ALA A 197 8.29 -21.76 16.98
C ALA A 197 9.31 -21.18 17.98
N ALA A 198 10.06 -20.15 17.59
CA ALA A 198 10.95 -19.40 18.46
C ALA A 198 10.25 -18.31 19.28
N GLY A 199 8.91 -18.17 19.16
CA GLY A 199 8.12 -17.15 19.86
C GLY A 199 8.08 -15.79 19.15
N GLY A 200 8.63 -15.69 17.94
CA GLY A 200 8.49 -14.51 17.10
C GLY A 200 7.08 -14.41 16.51
N VAL A 201 6.71 -13.21 16.05
CA VAL A 201 5.42 -13.00 15.38
C VAL A 201 5.51 -13.49 13.95
N ALA A 202 4.68 -14.48 13.61
CA ALA A 202 4.50 -14.99 12.26
C ALA A 202 3.01 -15.35 12.05
N LEU A 203 2.55 -15.27 10.81
CA LEU A 203 1.14 -15.49 10.45
C LEU A 203 1.02 -16.76 9.60
N PRO A 204 0.82 -17.94 10.21
CA PRO A 204 0.76 -19.19 9.47
C PRO A 204 -0.46 -19.24 8.54
N PRO A 205 -0.49 -20.18 7.57
CA PRO A 205 -1.67 -20.47 6.78
C PRO A 205 -2.92 -20.62 7.66
N GLN A 206 -3.99 -19.95 7.26
CA GLN A 206 -5.30 -20.01 7.91
C GLN A 206 -6.37 -20.21 6.83
N PRO A 207 -6.94 -21.42 6.73
CA PRO A 207 -7.85 -21.77 5.63
C PRO A 207 -9.28 -21.30 5.82
N VAL A 208 -9.72 -20.97 7.04
CA VAL A 208 -11.01 -20.30 7.24
C VAL A 208 -10.93 -18.93 6.55
N GLY A 209 -11.97 -18.53 5.80
CA GLY A 209 -11.97 -17.25 5.07
C GLY A 209 -10.95 -17.10 3.93
N ALA A 210 -10.19 -18.15 3.61
CA ALA A 210 -9.17 -18.11 2.57
C ALA A 210 -9.78 -18.24 1.17
N LEU A 211 -9.33 -17.39 0.24
CA LEU A 211 -9.78 -17.29 -1.14
C LEU A 211 -8.61 -17.47 -2.12
N PRO A 212 -8.82 -18.20 -3.24
CA PRO A 212 -10.04 -18.92 -3.60
C PRO A 212 -10.27 -20.15 -2.72
N SER A 213 -11.50 -20.32 -2.23
CA SER A 213 -11.83 -21.38 -1.26
C SER A 213 -11.60 -22.80 -1.80
N ALA A 214 -11.73 -22.99 -3.12
CA ALA A 214 -11.44 -24.25 -3.79
C ALA A 214 -9.96 -24.68 -3.70
N VAL A 215 -9.04 -23.73 -3.53
CA VAL A 215 -7.59 -23.98 -3.43
C VAL A 215 -7.14 -23.89 -1.97
N CYS A 216 -7.51 -22.80 -1.30
CA CYS A 216 -6.98 -22.41 0.01
C CYS A 216 -7.97 -22.58 1.18
N GLY A 217 -9.25 -22.81 0.89
CA GLY A 217 -10.28 -22.95 1.91
C GLY A 217 -10.13 -24.24 2.73
N PRO A 218 -11.00 -24.51 3.73
CA PRO A 218 -10.84 -25.65 4.64
C PRO A 218 -10.84 -27.03 3.94
N GLN A 219 -11.48 -27.13 2.78
CA GLN A 219 -11.50 -28.32 1.92
C GLN A 219 -10.56 -28.22 0.71
N GLY A 220 -9.86 -27.10 0.55
CA GLY A 220 -8.92 -26.88 -0.53
C GLY A 220 -7.67 -27.79 -0.40
N PRO A 221 -7.10 -28.26 -1.52
CA PRO A 221 -5.94 -29.14 -1.50
C PRO A 221 -4.67 -28.47 -0.96
N ALA A 222 -4.58 -27.13 -1.02
CA ALA A 222 -3.43 -26.34 -0.62
C ALA A 222 -3.66 -25.55 0.69
N ARG A 223 -4.72 -25.87 1.44
CA ARG A 223 -5.17 -25.12 2.64
C ARG A 223 -4.08 -24.86 3.70
N ASP A 224 -3.13 -25.77 3.81
CA ASP A 224 -2.03 -25.72 4.80
C ASP A 224 -0.76 -25.08 4.22
N ALA A 225 -0.79 -24.66 2.95
CA ALA A 225 0.32 -24.05 2.21
C ALA A 225 -0.01 -22.66 1.62
N CYS A 226 -1.28 -22.24 1.69
CA CYS A 226 -1.70 -20.91 1.25
C CYS A 226 -1.26 -19.82 2.23
N LEU A 227 -0.29 -19.01 1.81
CA LEU A 227 0.35 -17.99 2.64
C LEU A 227 -0.54 -16.78 2.86
N ARG A 228 -0.42 -16.14 4.02
CA ARG A 228 -1.03 -14.83 4.28
C ARG A 228 -0.38 -13.75 3.41
N THR A 229 -1.18 -12.77 2.99
CA THR A 229 -0.77 -11.62 2.16
C THR A 229 -0.29 -10.43 2.99
N ILE A 230 -0.21 -10.56 4.32
CA ILE A 230 0.24 -9.51 5.23
C ILE A 230 1.75 -9.26 5.14
N PRO A 231 2.65 -10.24 5.31
CA PRO A 231 4.08 -9.94 5.26
C PRO A 231 4.57 -9.79 3.81
N PRO A 232 5.40 -8.76 3.50
CA PRO A 232 6.10 -8.69 2.23
C PRO A 232 7.10 -9.84 2.08
N ARG A 233 7.33 -10.25 0.84
CA ARG A 233 8.32 -11.27 0.50
C ARG A 233 9.02 -10.91 -0.81
N GLU A 234 9.83 -11.83 -1.31
CA GLU A 234 10.61 -11.67 -2.54
C GLU A 234 9.74 -11.50 -3.80
N ASN A 235 8.43 -11.79 -3.72
CA ASN A 235 7.47 -11.55 -4.80
C ASN A 235 6.79 -10.18 -4.77
N GLY A 236 7.24 -9.28 -3.90
CA GLY A 236 6.52 -8.06 -3.55
C GLY A 236 5.44 -8.38 -2.52
N GLY A 237 4.18 -8.12 -2.87
CA GLY A 237 3.07 -8.16 -1.91
C GLY A 237 3.03 -6.87 -1.08
N ASN A 238 2.69 -6.97 0.21
CA ASN A 238 2.54 -5.86 1.15
C ASN A 238 3.87 -5.18 1.50
N MET A 239 4.40 -4.40 0.56
CA MET A 239 5.69 -3.75 0.76
C MET A 239 5.54 -2.42 1.48
N ASP A 240 4.42 -1.72 1.28
CA ASP A 240 4.09 -0.48 1.99
C ASP A 240 5.18 0.58 1.82
N VAL A 241 5.73 0.65 0.60
CA VAL A 241 6.81 1.56 0.17
C VAL A 241 6.20 2.74 -0.59
N GLN A 242 6.01 3.85 0.11
CA GLN A 242 5.32 5.04 -0.42
C GLN A 242 5.96 5.64 -1.68
N GLN A 243 7.25 5.39 -1.91
CA GLN A 243 7.97 5.90 -3.08
C GLN A 243 7.51 5.26 -4.41
N MET A 244 6.67 4.21 -4.38
CA MET A 244 6.10 3.52 -5.55
C MET A 244 4.94 4.27 -6.22
N GLN A 245 5.14 5.56 -6.50
CA GLN A 245 4.10 6.45 -7.03
C GLN A 245 3.91 6.36 -8.54
N VAL A 246 2.90 7.08 -9.06
CA VAL A 246 2.63 7.20 -10.50
C VAL A 246 3.89 7.57 -11.27
N GLY A 247 4.16 6.83 -12.34
CA GLY A 247 5.35 6.94 -13.17
C GLY A 247 6.55 6.12 -12.70
N THR A 248 6.51 5.47 -11.53
CA THR A 248 7.53 4.47 -11.17
C THR A 248 7.32 3.15 -11.92
N THR A 249 8.40 2.40 -12.07
CA THR A 249 8.39 1.04 -12.62
C THR A 249 8.94 0.07 -11.58
N LEU A 250 8.06 -0.78 -11.06
CA LEU A 250 8.39 -1.85 -10.13
C LEU A 250 8.88 -3.08 -10.89
N LEU A 251 9.97 -3.68 -10.45
CA LEU A 251 10.61 -4.84 -11.05
C LEU A 251 10.36 -6.05 -10.16
N LEU A 252 9.57 -7.01 -10.66
CA LEU A 252 9.16 -8.20 -9.91
C LEU A 252 9.72 -9.48 -10.55
N PRO A 253 10.51 -10.29 -9.84
CA PRO A 253 10.98 -11.58 -10.37
C PRO A 253 9.82 -12.57 -10.54
N CYS A 254 9.70 -13.17 -11.71
CA CYS A 254 8.64 -14.14 -11.99
C CYS A 254 9.02 -15.53 -11.45
N PHE A 255 8.16 -16.08 -10.61
CA PHE A 255 8.37 -17.41 -10.01
C PHE A 255 7.58 -18.53 -10.69
N ILE A 256 6.60 -18.17 -11.52
CA ILE A 256 5.80 -19.06 -12.36
C ILE A 256 5.68 -18.47 -13.77
N ASP A 257 5.29 -19.30 -14.73
CA ASP A 257 5.00 -18.82 -16.09
C ASP A 257 3.78 -17.90 -16.08
N GLY A 258 3.92 -16.77 -16.77
CA GLY A 258 2.98 -15.65 -16.76
C GLY A 258 3.00 -14.78 -15.51
N CYS A 259 3.87 -15.07 -14.54
CA CYS A 259 4.10 -14.38 -13.26
C CYS A 259 2.90 -14.31 -12.29
N GLY A 260 1.67 -14.09 -12.77
CA GLY A 260 0.48 -13.96 -11.94
C GLY A 260 0.44 -12.62 -11.20
N LEU A 261 0.40 -11.51 -11.95
CA LEU A 261 0.39 -10.15 -11.41
C LEU A 261 -0.89 -9.87 -10.64
N PHE A 262 -0.78 -9.29 -9.44
CA PHE A 262 -1.92 -8.82 -8.64
C PHE A 262 -1.66 -7.45 -8.03
N VAL A 263 -2.75 -6.76 -7.67
CA VAL A 263 -2.74 -5.44 -7.04
C VAL A 263 -3.86 -5.37 -5.99
N GLY A 264 -3.59 -4.75 -4.86
CA GLY A 264 -4.58 -4.38 -3.86
C GLY A 264 -3.97 -3.45 -2.81
N ASP A 265 -4.67 -3.24 -1.70
CA ASP A 265 -4.15 -2.47 -0.57
C ASP A 265 -3.60 -1.10 -1.00
N VAL A 266 -4.46 -0.31 -1.66
CA VAL A 266 -4.02 0.97 -2.24
C VAL A 266 -4.10 2.03 -1.17
N HIS A 267 -3.00 2.74 -0.97
CA HIS A 267 -2.89 3.79 0.03
C HIS A 267 -3.04 5.13 -0.65
N TYR A 268 -3.86 6.00 -0.08
CA TYR A 268 -3.98 7.38 -0.52
C TYR A 268 -2.73 8.19 -0.16
N ALA A 269 -2.19 7.95 1.04
CA ALA A 269 -0.94 8.48 1.57
C ALA A 269 -0.50 7.63 2.76
N GLN A 270 0.82 7.55 2.99
CA GLN A 270 1.44 6.81 4.07
C GLN A 270 2.75 7.51 4.47
N GLY A 271 3.08 7.54 5.76
CA GLY A 271 4.43 7.86 6.24
C GLY A 271 5.33 6.62 6.25
N ASP A 272 6.66 6.80 6.28
CA ASP A 272 7.58 5.66 6.35
C ASP A 272 7.33 4.82 7.62
N GLY A 273 7.18 3.51 7.41
CA GLY A 273 7.00 2.52 8.47
C GLY A 273 5.55 2.26 8.88
N GLU A 274 4.58 2.98 8.29
CA GLU A 274 3.14 2.73 8.47
C GLU A 274 2.78 2.52 9.95
N VAL A 275 3.19 3.48 10.78
CA VAL A 275 3.48 3.18 12.19
C VAL A 275 2.25 2.75 12.99
N SER A 276 1.03 3.21 12.65
CA SER A 276 -0.20 2.73 13.31
C SER A 276 -0.64 1.34 12.84
N GLY A 277 0.01 0.80 11.81
CA GLY A 277 -0.31 -0.44 11.11
C GLY A 277 -1.24 -0.25 9.93
N THR A 278 -1.72 0.96 9.65
CA THR A 278 -2.49 1.27 8.44
C THR A 278 -2.09 2.64 7.90
N ALA A 279 -2.25 2.82 6.61
CA ALA A 279 -2.11 4.09 5.91
C ALA A 279 -3.45 4.88 5.91
N ILE A 280 -3.64 5.79 4.95
CA ILE A 280 -5.01 6.15 4.52
C ILE A 280 -5.47 5.10 3.51
N GLU A 281 -6.11 4.05 4.03
CA GLU A 281 -6.60 2.91 3.26
C GLU A 281 -7.80 3.28 2.39
N MET A 282 -7.82 2.80 1.15
CA MET A 282 -8.95 3.05 0.24
C MET A 282 -9.16 1.94 -0.80
N GLY A 283 -10.37 1.87 -1.34
CA GLY A 283 -10.57 1.30 -2.66
C GLY A 283 -10.06 2.26 -3.75
N ALA A 284 -9.66 1.72 -4.90
CA ALA A 284 -9.18 2.54 -6.01
C ALA A 284 -9.38 1.88 -7.38
N VAL A 285 -9.19 2.66 -8.44
CA VAL A 285 -8.98 2.15 -9.79
C VAL A 285 -7.52 2.43 -10.18
N VAL A 286 -6.73 1.37 -10.32
CA VAL A 286 -5.30 1.44 -10.61
C VAL A 286 -5.05 1.08 -12.07
N ALA A 287 -4.40 1.96 -12.82
CA ALA A 287 -3.97 1.70 -14.19
C ALA A 287 -2.47 1.47 -14.24
N LEU A 288 -2.02 0.39 -14.90
CA LEU A 288 -0.62 0.05 -15.08
C LEU A 288 -0.35 -0.54 -16.47
N THR A 289 0.92 -0.65 -16.84
CA THR A 289 1.37 -1.43 -18.01
C THR A 289 2.57 -2.30 -17.64
N THR A 290 2.86 -3.30 -18.46
CA THR A 290 3.91 -4.28 -18.19
C THR A 290 4.91 -4.45 -19.32
N GLU A 291 6.16 -4.72 -18.96
CA GLU A 291 7.23 -5.17 -19.85
C GLU A 291 7.89 -6.43 -19.25
N ILE A 292 8.38 -7.33 -20.12
CA ILE A 292 9.15 -8.50 -19.69
C ILE A 292 10.64 -8.23 -19.89
N ARG A 293 11.41 -8.26 -18.81
CA ARG A 293 12.88 -8.20 -18.83
C ARG A 293 13.45 -9.61 -18.75
N LYS A 294 13.79 -10.15 -19.92
CA LYS A 294 14.16 -11.57 -20.08
C LYS A 294 15.38 -11.98 -19.27
N GLY A 295 15.24 -13.04 -18.48
CA GLY A 295 16.31 -13.68 -17.71
C GLY A 295 16.92 -12.83 -16.58
N GLN A 296 16.36 -11.66 -16.26
CA GLN A 296 16.91 -10.78 -15.23
C GLN A 296 16.65 -11.28 -13.80
N GLY A 297 15.73 -12.24 -13.61
CA GLY A 297 15.49 -12.89 -12.32
C GLY A 297 16.70 -13.69 -11.79
N ALA A 298 17.77 -13.83 -12.59
CA ALA A 298 19.05 -14.36 -12.15
C ALA A 298 19.82 -13.42 -11.19
N PHE A 299 19.50 -12.12 -11.17
CA PHE A 299 20.16 -11.13 -10.33
C PHE A 299 19.21 -10.14 -9.65
N ILE A 300 17.99 -9.97 -10.15
CA ILE A 300 16.90 -9.30 -9.44
C ILE A 300 16.12 -10.40 -8.71
N THR A 301 16.45 -10.63 -7.44
CA THR A 301 15.88 -11.74 -6.64
C THR A 301 14.77 -11.29 -5.68
N GLY A 302 14.45 -10.00 -5.68
CA GLY A 302 13.37 -9.38 -4.92
C GLY A 302 12.88 -8.12 -5.64
N PRO A 303 11.89 -7.41 -5.07
CA PRO A 303 11.36 -6.20 -5.68
C PRO A 303 12.41 -5.09 -5.75
N GLU A 304 12.51 -4.44 -6.90
CA GLU A 304 13.30 -3.22 -7.13
C GLU A 304 12.44 -2.16 -7.81
N VAL A 305 12.75 -0.87 -7.64
CA VAL A 305 11.94 0.22 -8.22
C VAL A 305 12.82 1.17 -9.02
N GLU A 306 12.41 1.44 -10.25
CA GLU A 306 12.96 2.52 -11.08
C GLU A 306 12.02 3.72 -11.07
N GLY A 307 12.56 4.91 -10.86
CA GLY A 307 11.79 6.15 -10.78
C GLY A 307 12.52 7.34 -11.38
N GLY A 308 11.85 8.48 -11.34
CA GLY A 308 12.34 9.80 -11.74
C GLY A 308 12.30 10.77 -10.56
N ALA A 309 11.42 11.77 -10.65
CA ALA A 309 11.34 12.85 -9.67
C ALA A 309 10.48 12.52 -8.44
N GLN A 310 9.77 11.38 -8.41
CA GLN A 310 8.76 11.03 -7.40
C GLN A 310 9.26 11.22 -5.96
N ILE A 311 10.43 10.67 -5.61
CA ILE A 311 11.00 10.84 -4.26
C ILE A 311 11.18 12.31 -3.90
N LYS A 312 11.63 13.15 -4.85
CA LYS A 312 11.82 14.58 -4.62
C LYS A 312 10.47 15.30 -4.52
N ASP A 313 9.49 14.89 -5.30
CA ASP A 313 8.17 15.54 -5.37
C ASP A 313 7.37 15.29 -4.09
N MET A 314 7.59 14.14 -3.43
CA MET A 314 7.00 13.79 -2.12
C MET A 314 7.62 14.54 -0.93
N GLU A 315 8.85 15.07 -1.08
CA GLU A 315 9.54 15.73 0.03
C GLU A 315 8.79 17.01 0.46
N PRO A 316 8.61 17.23 1.78
CA PRO A 316 7.88 18.38 2.26
C PRO A 316 8.62 19.69 1.99
N SER A 317 7.87 20.76 1.73
CA SER A 317 8.42 22.11 1.58
C SER A 317 8.86 22.70 2.92
N ARG A 318 8.18 22.28 4.00
CA ARG A 318 8.50 22.61 5.40
C ARG A 318 8.45 21.35 6.24
N PHE A 319 9.42 21.19 7.13
CA PHE A 319 9.45 20.03 8.01
C PHE A 319 9.91 20.38 9.42
N TYR A 320 9.35 19.62 10.37
CA TYR A 320 9.92 19.47 11.71
C TYR A 320 10.51 18.06 11.82
N GLN A 321 11.61 17.89 12.54
CA GLN A 321 12.21 16.59 12.74
C GLN A 321 12.58 16.32 14.19
N THR A 322 12.41 15.06 14.60
CA THR A 322 12.93 14.53 15.85
C THR A 322 14.02 13.51 15.57
N ILE A 323 14.95 13.38 16.53
CA ILE A 323 16.09 12.46 16.43
C ILE A 323 15.95 11.41 17.51
N GLY A 324 15.99 10.15 17.09
CA GLY A 324 15.86 8.97 17.93
C GLY A 324 17.19 8.29 18.22
N LEU A 325 17.30 7.76 19.43
CA LEU A 325 18.44 6.98 19.92
C LEU A 325 17.94 5.61 20.39
N PRO A 326 18.79 4.57 20.38
CA PRO A 326 18.39 3.22 20.78
C PRO A 326 18.40 3.05 22.31
N LEU A 327 17.64 3.90 22.99
CA LEU A 327 17.54 3.94 24.44
C LEU A 327 16.25 3.28 24.90
N LYS A 328 16.27 2.72 26.11
CA LYS A 328 15.10 2.15 26.78
C LYS A 328 15.19 2.32 28.29
N ALA A 329 14.08 2.13 29.00
CA ALA A 329 14.12 2.13 30.45
C ALA A 329 14.88 0.90 30.99
N ALA A 330 15.49 1.04 32.16
CA ALA A 330 16.09 -0.09 32.88
C ALA A 330 14.98 -1.04 33.35
N GLY A 331 15.16 -2.34 33.14
CA GLY A 331 14.17 -3.38 33.44
C GLY A 331 13.14 -3.64 32.33
N GLU A 332 13.03 -2.74 31.36
CA GLU A 332 12.11 -2.90 30.22
C GLU A 332 12.68 -3.88 29.19
N VAL A 333 11.83 -4.75 28.63
CA VAL A 333 12.15 -5.55 27.45
C VAL A 333 11.21 -5.09 26.34
N PRO A 334 11.71 -4.41 25.29
CA PRO A 334 10.86 -3.93 24.21
C PRO A 334 10.10 -5.08 23.53
N THR A 335 8.84 -4.85 23.17
CA THR A 335 7.96 -5.89 22.61
C THR A 335 8.55 -6.57 21.37
N GLN A 336 9.29 -5.83 20.53
CA GLN A 336 9.95 -6.34 19.33
C GLN A 336 11.12 -7.29 19.64
N HIS A 337 11.67 -7.22 20.86
CA HIS A 337 12.79 -8.03 21.31
C HIS A 337 12.37 -9.18 22.25
N ALA A 338 11.08 -9.29 22.58
CA ALA A 338 10.59 -10.23 23.59
C ALA A 338 10.92 -11.70 23.26
N TYR A 339 10.86 -12.10 21.98
CA TYR A 339 11.15 -13.46 21.54
C TYR A 339 12.65 -13.84 21.62
N LEU A 340 13.55 -12.87 21.80
CA LEU A 340 14.99 -13.09 21.93
C LEU A 340 15.41 -13.41 23.38
N ASN A 341 14.49 -13.94 24.18
CA ASN A 341 14.64 -14.29 25.59
C ASN A 341 14.99 -13.15 26.55
N GLY A 342 15.15 -11.89 26.11
CA GLY A 342 15.10 -10.64 26.90
C GLY A 342 16.11 -10.44 28.06
N GLU A 343 16.68 -11.51 28.62
CA GLU A 343 17.44 -11.51 29.87
C GLU A 343 18.71 -10.65 29.78
N LYS A 344 19.37 -10.66 28.63
CA LYS A 344 20.59 -9.88 28.40
C LYS A 344 20.31 -8.39 28.25
N ILE A 345 19.11 -8.01 27.83
CA ILE A 345 18.76 -6.62 27.51
C ILE A 345 17.99 -5.94 28.64
N GLY A 346 17.31 -6.68 29.52
CA GLY A 346 16.47 -6.11 30.58
C GLY A 346 17.18 -5.04 31.41
N ASN A 347 18.38 -5.33 31.94
CA ASN A 347 19.12 -4.39 32.79
C ASN A 347 19.83 -3.24 32.03
N LEU A 348 19.86 -3.28 30.70
CA LEU A 348 20.47 -2.23 29.90
C LEU A 348 19.54 -1.01 29.77
N THR A 349 20.09 0.15 29.44
CA THR A 349 19.34 1.35 29.07
C THR A 349 19.63 1.82 27.64
N ASN A 350 20.51 1.09 26.95
CA ASN A 350 20.97 1.35 25.60
C ASN A 350 21.21 -0.01 24.91
N LEU A 351 20.65 -0.20 23.73
CA LEU A 351 20.89 -1.38 22.90
C LEU A 351 21.73 -0.97 21.69
N SER A 352 22.88 -1.61 21.54
CA SER A 352 23.81 -1.29 20.44
C SER A 352 23.16 -1.60 19.10
N GLU A 353 23.31 -0.68 18.14
CA GLU A 353 22.98 -0.90 16.71
C GLU A 353 21.48 -1.17 16.45
N ASP A 354 20.60 -0.75 17.37
CA ASP A 354 19.16 -1.04 17.32
C ASP A 354 18.35 0.08 16.61
N LEU A 355 18.11 -0.08 15.31
CA LEU A 355 17.27 0.85 14.54
C LEU A 355 15.81 0.85 15.01
N THR A 356 15.31 -0.25 15.56
CA THR A 356 13.91 -0.33 16.02
C THR A 356 13.69 0.60 17.20
N LEU A 357 14.59 0.58 18.19
CA LEU A 357 14.50 1.49 19.33
C LEU A 357 14.76 2.95 18.93
N ALA A 358 15.73 3.19 18.05
CA ALA A 358 15.96 4.54 17.54
C ALA A 358 14.72 5.10 16.82
N ALA A 359 14.08 4.31 15.95
CA ALA A 359 12.83 4.70 15.29
C ALA A 359 11.69 4.97 16.27
N ARG A 360 11.51 4.10 17.29
CA ARG A 360 10.49 4.28 18.34
C ARG A 360 10.69 5.57 19.11
N ASP A 361 11.92 5.87 19.53
CA ASP A 361 12.24 7.09 20.27
C ASP A 361 12.02 8.36 19.42
N ALA A 362 12.41 8.34 18.14
CA ALA A 362 12.11 9.44 17.21
C ALA A 362 10.60 9.67 17.08
N LEU A 363 9.84 8.60 16.86
CA LEU A 363 8.39 8.66 16.67
C LEU A 363 7.67 9.16 17.93
N ILE A 364 7.99 8.64 19.11
CA ILE A 364 7.35 9.08 20.38
C ILE A 364 7.59 10.57 20.63
N LYS A 365 8.80 11.07 20.35
CA LYS A 365 9.09 12.51 20.42
C LYS A 365 8.29 13.31 19.40
N MET A 366 8.09 12.75 18.19
CA MET A 366 7.32 13.41 17.13
C MET A 366 5.84 13.51 17.48
N ILE A 367 5.25 12.43 17.96
CA ILE A 367 3.87 12.42 18.50
C ILE A 367 3.75 13.51 19.58
N GLY A 368 4.67 13.56 20.54
CA GLY A 368 4.66 14.59 21.57
C GLY A 368 4.80 16.01 21.02
N TYR A 369 5.52 16.22 19.91
CA TYR A 369 5.59 17.51 19.23
C TYR A 369 4.25 17.87 18.58
N ILE A 370 3.66 16.96 17.82
CA ILE A 370 2.35 17.15 17.17
C ILE A 370 1.29 17.53 18.20
N GLN A 371 1.24 16.83 19.34
CA GLN A 371 0.30 17.14 20.41
C GLN A 371 0.50 18.56 20.99
N ARG A 372 1.75 18.97 21.22
CA ARG A 372 2.05 20.26 21.86
C ARG A 372 1.84 21.44 20.94
N GLU A 373 2.27 21.33 19.69
CA GLU A 373 2.30 22.46 18.76
C GLU A 373 1.06 22.53 17.86
N HIS A 374 0.40 21.39 17.59
CA HIS A 374 -0.78 21.32 16.71
C HIS A 374 -2.07 20.91 17.44
N GLY A 375 -2.00 20.64 18.75
CA GLY A 375 -3.19 20.45 19.60
C GLY A 375 -3.99 19.17 19.35
N LEU A 376 -3.44 18.22 18.59
CA LEU A 376 -4.04 16.90 18.41
C LEU A 376 -3.91 16.05 19.68
N ASP A 377 -4.86 15.15 19.91
CA ASP A 377 -4.74 14.14 20.97
C ASP A 377 -3.68 13.07 20.63
N ALA A 378 -3.45 12.13 21.55
CA ALA A 378 -2.37 11.17 21.39
C ALA A 378 -2.60 10.21 20.22
N GLU A 379 -3.84 9.76 20.05
CA GLU A 379 -4.27 8.83 19.01
C GLU A 379 -4.29 9.51 17.64
N GLN A 380 -4.81 10.73 17.56
CA GLN A 380 -4.78 11.58 16.36
C GLN A 380 -3.35 11.86 15.91
N ALA A 381 -2.45 12.24 16.85
CA ALA A 381 -1.06 12.50 16.53
C ALA A 381 -0.34 11.24 16.02
N TYR A 382 -0.68 10.06 16.55
CA TYR A 382 -0.13 8.79 16.09
C TYR A 382 -0.67 8.37 14.71
N ILE A 383 -1.97 8.52 14.47
CA ILE A 383 -2.57 8.32 13.14
C ILE A 383 -1.96 9.27 12.12
N LEU A 384 -1.83 10.57 12.47
CA LEU A 384 -1.20 11.53 11.58
C LEU A 384 0.25 11.13 11.27
N ALA A 385 0.99 10.62 12.26
CA ALA A 385 2.33 10.12 12.03
C ALA A 385 2.37 8.92 11.06
N SER A 386 1.34 8.06 11.06
CA SER A 386 1.24 6.94 10.10
C SER A 386 1.04 7.38 8.66
N VAL A 387 0.60 8.62 8.42
CA VAL A 387 0.22 9.10 7.08
C VAL A 387 1.01 10.33 6.61
N ALA A 388 1.80 10.96 7.48
CA ALA A 388 2.50 12.21 7.20
C ALA A 388 3.89 12.34 7.86
N VAL A 389 4.43 11.27 8.47
CA VAL A 389 5.77 11.29 9.08
C VAL A 389 6.68 10.22 8.49
N ASP A 390 7.86 10.63 8.05
CA ASP A 390 8.88 9.75 7.49
C ASP A 390 9.95 9.39 8.53
N LEU A 391 10.04 8.11 8.88
CA LEU A 391 11.17 7.50 9.58
C LEU A 391 12.37 7.26 8.65
N ARG A 392 13.39 8.12 8.76
CA ARG A 392 14.60 8.06 7.92
C ARG A 392 15.80 7.57 8.71
N VAL A 393 16.56 6.64 8.13
CA VAL A 393 17.85 6.22 8.69
C VAL A 393 18.86 7.35 8.54
N GLY A 394 19.28 7.93 9.66
CA GLY A 394 20.28 8.99 9.69
C GLY A 394 21.70 8.44 9.56
N GLN A 395 22.06 7.47 10.42
CA GLN A 395 23.31 6.72 10.30
C GLN A 395 23.23 5.34 10.97
N VAL A 396 24.07 4.42 10.47
CA VAL A 396 24.20 3.01 10.92
C VAL A 396 25.66 2.61 11.16
N VAL A 397 26.51 3.54 11.62
CA VAL A 397 27.96 3.27 11.81
C VAL A 397 28.53 3.79 13.12
N ASP A 398 27.89 4.75 13.78
CA ASP A 398 28.42 5.37 14.99
C ASP A 398 28.03 4.57 16.23
N VAL A 399 28.80 3.52 16.52
CA VAL A 399 28.53 2.65 17.68
C VAL A 399 28.65 3.40 19.03
N PRO A 400 27.76 3.10 20.00
CA PRO A 400 26.71 2.08 19.95
C PRO A 400 25.39 2.56 19.33
N ASN A 401 25.25 3.84 18.98
CA ASN A 401 23.96 4.46 18.74
C ASN A 401 23.70 4.67 17.25
N TYR A 402 22.88 3.82 16.62
CA TYR A 402 22.31 4.16 15.32
C TYR A 402 21.24 5.24 15.47
N ILE A 403 21.04 6.03 14.42
CA ILE A 403 20.10 7.17 14.44
C ILE A 403 19.02 6.94 13.39
N VAL A 404 17.78 7.11 13.83
CA VAL A 404 16.61 7.30 12.97
C VAL A 404 16.04 8.69 13.29
N THR A 405 15.61 9.41 12.26
CA THR A 405 14.87 10.65 12.39
C THR A 405 13.42 10.43 12.00
N ALA A 406 12.49 11.07 12.69
CA ALA A 406 11.10 11.18 12.23
C ALA A 406 10.92 12.58 11.65
N VAL A 407 10.53 12.69 10.38
CA VAL A 407 10.37 13.94 9.64
C VAL A 407 8.89 14.15 9.37
N LEU A 408 8.29 15.17 9.97
CA LEU A 408 6.90 15.55 9.75
C LEU A 408 6.80 16.47 8.55
N ASN A 409 5.94 16.13 7.60
CA ASN A 409 5.51 17.07 6.58
C ASN A 409 4.63 18.16 7.22
N GLU A 410 5.16 19.38 7.39
CA GLU A 410 4.37 20.48 7.97
C GLU A 410 3.33 21.06 6.99
N ASP A 411 3.44 20.75 5.68
CA ASP A 411 2.50 21.23 4.68
C ASP A 411 1.10 20.62 4.84
N VAL A 412 0.95 19.59 5.70
CA VAL A 412 -0.35 19.00 6.04
C VAL A 412 -1.21 19.90 6.92
N PHE A 413 -0.65 20.92 7.56
CA PHE A 413 -1.42 21.84 8.39
C PHE A 413 -1.74 23.11 7.60
N GLU A 414 -3.02 23.49 7.55
CA GLU A 414 -3.41 24.80 7.03
C GLU A 414 -2.96 25.92 7.99
N GLU A 415 -2.44 27.03 7.44
CA GLU A 415 -2.06 28.23 8.21
C GLU A 415 -3.26 29.04 8.73
#